data_AF-A0A529AQB4-F1
#
_entry.id   AF-A0A529AQB4-F1
#
_cell.length_a   1.000
_cell.length_b   1.000
_cell.length_c   1.000
_cell.angle_alpha   90.00
_cell.angle_beta   90.00
_cell.angle_gamma   90.00
#
_symmetry.space_group_name_H-M   'P 1'
#
loop_
_entity.id
_entity.type
_entity.pdbx_description
1 polymer ?
#
loop_
_entity_poly.entity_id
_entity_poly.type
_entity_poly.pdbx_seq_one_letter_code
_entity_poly.pdbx_strand_id
1 'polypeptide(L)' 'MAHGGGDASVTHRCPGEAVTVALMKEAIRLLTRSMSYEIPDQKLALDLSRIPALPEQGLRLRDVRRVDARTG' A
#
# COMPACT_ATOMS: atom_id res chain seq x y z
N MET A 1 -2.88 -17.19 -2.71
CA MET A 1 -2.93 -15.84 -3.32
C MET A 1 -4.04 -15.06 -2.61
N ALA A 2 -3.82 -13.79 -2.26
CA ALA A 2 -4.76 -13.02 -1.44
C ALA A 2 -6.08 -12.68 -2.17
N HIS A 3 -6.11 -12.77 -3.50
CA HIS A 3 -7.25 -12.40 -4.33
C HIS A 3 -7.96 -13.60 -4.99
N GLY A 4 -7.99 -14.75 -4.30
CA GLY A 4 -8.47 -16.01 -4.86
C GLY A 4 -7.41 -16.76 -5.67
N GLY A 5 -7.70 -17.99 -6.08
CA GLY A 5 -6.75 -18.88 -6.77
C GLY A 5 -7.30 -19.47 -8.06
N GLY A 6 -6.43 -20.16 -8.81
CA GLY A 6 -6.76 -20.76 -10.10
C GLY A 6 -6.41 -19.88 -11.30
N ASP A 7 -6.81 -20.33 -12.48
CA ASP A 7 -6.66 -19.60 -13.74
C ASP A 7 -7.74 -18.51 -13.84
N ALA A 8 -7.30 -17.24 -13.99
CA ALA A 8 -8.19 -16.09 -14.05
C ALA A 8 -9.16 -16.11 -15.25
N SER A 9 -8.87 -16.88 -16.30
CA SER A 9 -9.74 -16.98 -17.48
C SER A 9 -10.95 -17.90 -17.28
N VAL A 10 -10.89 -18.82 -16.32
CA VAL A 10 -11.90 -19.89 -16.14
C VAL A 10 -12.35 -20.08 -14.69
N THR A 11 -11.81 -19.34 -13.72
CA THR A 11 -12.22 -19.40 -12.31
C THR A 11 -12.68 -18.05 -11.77
N HIS A 12 -13.16 -18.02 -10.52
CA HIS A 12 -13.50 -16.80 -9.78
C HIS A 12 -12.29 -16.09 -9.17
N ARG A 13 -11.09 -16.32 -9.70
CA ARG A 13 -9.93 -15.52 -9.32
C ARG A 13 -10.19 -14.06 -9.65
N CYS A 14 -9.83 -13.16 -8.75
CA CYS A 14 -10.14 -11.75 -8.89
C CYS A 14 -9.54 -11.18 -10.19
N PRO A 15 -10.35 -10.58 -11.07
CA PRO A 15 -9.84 -9.94 -12.29
C PRO A 15 -8.98 -8.70 -11.98
N GLY A 16 -9.10 -8.14 -10.77
CA GLY A 16 -8.37 -6.96 -10.32
C GLY A 16 -6.94 -7.23 -9.81
N GLU A 17 -6.50 -8.49 -9.70
CA GLU A 17 -5.19 -8.80 -9.09
C GLU A 17 -4.02 -8.09 -9.79
N ALA A 18 -4.01 -8.08 -11.13
CA ALA A 18 -2.97 -7.41 -11.90
C ALA A 18 -2.94 -5.89 -11.65
N VAL A 19 -4.11 -5.27 -11.55
CA VAL A 19 -4.26 -3.84 -11.24
C VAL A 19 -3.79 -3.54 -9.82
N THR A 20 -4.19 -4.34 -8.83
CA THR A 20 -3.74 -4.19 -7.45
C THR A 20 -2.22 -4.29 -7.35
N VAL A 21 -1.59 -5.25 -8.03
CA VAL A 21 -0.13 -5.39 -8.05
C VAL A 21 0.54 -4.16 -8.68
N ALA A 22 0.01 -3.64 -9.78
CA ALA A 22 0.55 -2.46 -10.44
C ALA A 22 0.48 -1.21 -9.55
N LEU A 23 -0.68 -0.98 -8.91
CA LEU A 23 -0.87 0.15 -8.00
C LEU A 23 0.03 0.04 -6.76
N MET A 24 0.17 -1.15 -6.18
CA MET A 24 1.05 -1.35 -5.02
C MET A 24 2.52 -1.09 -5.37
N LYS A 25 2.97 -1.50 -6.57
CA LYS A 25 4.33 -1.18 -7.05
C LYS A 25 4.55 0.32 -7.16
N GLU A 26 3.60 1.05 -7.74
CA GLU A 26 3.72 2.50 -7.90
C GLU A 26 3.62 3.23 -6.55
N ALA A 27 2.75 2.79 -5.64
CA ALA A 27 2.69 3.33 -4.27
C ALA A 27 4.02 3.16 -3.54
N ILE A 28 4.66 1.98 -3.63
CA ILE A 28 5.98 1.74 -3.04
C ILE A 28 7.04 2.66 -3.67
N ARG A 29 7.03 2.84 -5.00
CA ARG A 29 7.98 3.74 -5.67
C ARG A 29 7.81 5.18 -5.20
N LEU A 30 6.58 5.67 -5.08
CA LEU A 30 6.30 7.00 -4.56
C LEU A 30 6.86 7.17 -3.15
N LEU A 31 6.51 6.25 -2.25
CA LEU A 31 6.91 6.29 -0.84
C LEU A 31 8.43 6.17 -0.64
N THR A 32 9.13 5.43 -1.51
CA THR A 32 10.55 5.12 -1.30
C THR A 32 11.52 5.93 -2.17
N ARG A 33 11.06 6.51 -3.28
CA ARG A 33 11.94 7.15 -4.28
C ARG A 33 11.54 8.55 -4.69
N SER A 34 10.31 8.98 -4.40
CA SER A 34 9.80 10.25 -4.91
C SER A 34 9.19 11.14 -3.83
N MET A 35 9.21 10.69 -2.58
CA MET A 35 8.67 11.40 -1.43
C MET A 35 9.63 11.31 -0.25
N SER A 36 9.71 12.39 0.53
CA SER A 36 10.22 12.38 1.89
C SER A 36 9.07 12.73 2.83
N TYR A 37 9.08 12.12 4.01
CA TYR A 37 8.05 12.31 5.02
C TYR A 37 8.57 11.81 6.37
N GLU A 38 7.94 12.28 7.44
CA GLU A 38 8.16 11.78 8.79
C GLU A 38 6.99 10.89 9.23
N ILE A 39 7.31 9.88 10.04
CA ILE A 39 6.31 9.06 10.73
C ILE A 39 6.29 9.54 12.20
N PRO A 40 5.25 10.28 12.65
CA PRO A 40 5.13 10.64 14.05
C PRO A 40 4.88 9.41 14.92
N ASP A 41 5.15 9.53 16.23
CA ASP A 41 4.69 8.57 17.23
C ASP A 41 3.18 8.38 17.11
N GLN A 42 2.78 7.14 16.80
CA GLN A 42 1.38 6.77 16.58
C GLN A 42 1.18 5.28 16.84
N LYS A 43 -0.06 4.89 17.15
CA LYS A 43 -0.44 3.49 17.33
C LYS A 43 -0.74 2.86 15.96
N LEU A 44 0.07 1.87 15.58
CA LEU A 44 -0.10 1.12 14.32
C LEU A 44 -0.56 -0.33 14.52
N ALA A 45 -0.99 -0.67 15.74
CA ALA A 45 -1.47 -2.01 16.05
C ALA A 45 -2.68 -2.38 15.17
N LEU A 46 -2.66 -3.62 14.66
CA LEU A 46 -3.76 -4.19 13.89
C LEU A 46 -4.63 -5.04 14.82
N ASP A 47 -5.92 -4.73 14.87
CA ASP A 47 -6.90 -5.64 15.42
C ASP A 47 -7.32 -6.63 14.34
N LEU A 48 -6.87 -7.88 14.46
CA LEU A 48 -7.18 -8.96 13.52
C LEU A 48 -8.60 -9.52 13.70
N SER A 49 -9.29 -9.18 14.78
CA SER A 49 -10.71 -9.53 14.97
C SER A 49 -11.65 -8.59 14.19
N ARG A 50 -11.12 -7.45 13.72
CA ARG A 50 -11.85 -6.46 12.93
C ARG A 50 -11.62 -6.67 11.43
N ILE A 51 -12.70 -6.61 10.64
CA ILE A 51 -12.64 -6.68 9.17
C ILE A 51 -13.21 -5.39 8.54
N PRO A 52 -12.46 -4.69 7.65
CA PRO A 52 -11.07 -4.95 7.28
C PRO A 52 -10.09 -4.58 8.40
N ALA A 53 -9.01 -5.35 8.54
CA ALA A 53 -7.95 -5.06 9.51
C ALA A 53 -7.14 -3.83 9.04
N LEU A 54 -7.16 -2.77 9.86
CA LEU A 54 -6.42 -1.52 9.64
C LEU A 54 -5.99 -0.97 11.01
N PRO A 55 -4.91 -0.18 11.09
CA PRO A 55 -4.65 0.61 12.28
C PRO A 55 -5.85 1.54 12.56
N GLU A 56 -6.23 1.70 13.83
CA GLU A 56 -7.41 2.49 14.22
C GLU A 56 -7.44 3.91 13.64
N GLN A 57 -6.26 4.53 13.53
CA GLN A 57 -6.07 5.89 13.02
C GLN A 57 -5.43 5.92 11.62
N GLY A 58 -5.31 4.76 10.96
CA GLY A 58 -4.53 4.60 9.75
C GLY A 58 -3.04 4.90 9.95
N LEU A 59 -2.31 5.05 8.84
CA LEU A 59 -0.92 5.52 8.82
C LEU A 59 -0.90 7.03 8.57
N ARG A 60 -0.48 7.81 9.56
CA ARG A 60 -0.32 9.26 9.45
C ARG A 60 1.11 9.60 9.08
N LEU A 61 1.27 10.50 8.11
CA LEU A 61 2.55 11.05 7.67
C LEU A 61 2.60 12.54 8.01
N ARG A 62 3.79 13.07 8.31
CA ARG A 62 4.05 14.51 8.46
C ARG A 62 5.12 14.97 7.47
N ASP A 63 5.17 16.28 7.24
CA ASP A 63 6.22 16.93 6.44
C ASP A 63 6.43 16.28 5.06
N VAL A 64 5.33 15.90 4.40
CA VAL A 64 5.35 15.23 3.10
C VAL A 64 5.84 16.19 2.03
N ARG A 65 6.95 15.85 1.37
CA ARG A 65 7.55 16.63 0.28
C ARG A 65 7.87 15.71 -0.90
N ARG A 66 7.80 16.24 -2.11
CA ARG A 66 8.33 15.54 -3.29
C ARG A 66 9.85 15.60 -3.26
N VAL A 67 10.48 14.51 -3.66
CA VAL A 67 11.92 14.44 -3.88
C VAL A 67 12.12 14.26 -5.38
N ASP A 68 12.73 15.26 -6.03
CA ASP A 68 13.03 15.18 -7.45
C ASP A 68 14.27 14.31 -7.66
N ALA A 69 14.21 13.41 -8.63
CA ALA A 69 15.33 12.54 -9.01
C ALA A 69 16.47 13.28 -9.76
N ARG A 70 16.53 14.62 -9.68
CA ARG A 70 17.49 15.48 -10.42
C ARG A 70 18.58 16.09 -9.54
N THR A 71 18.90 15.46 -8.41
CA THR A 71 20.15 15.76 -7.69
C THR A 71 20.88 14.46 -7.43
N GLY A 72 21.58 14.04 -8.47
CA GLY A 72 22.57 12.98 -8.54
C GLY A 72 23.45 13.28 -9.74
#